data_AF-A0A1I2VT82-F1
#
_entry.id   AF-A0A1I2VT82-F1
#
_cell.length_a   1.000
_cell.length_b   1.000
_cell.length_c   1.000
_cell.angle_alpha   90.00
_cell.angle_beta   90.00
_cell.angle_gamma   90.00
#
_symmetry.space_group_name_H-M   'P 1'
#
loop_
_entity.id
_entity.type
_entity.pdbx_description
1 polymer ?
#
loop_
_entity_poly.entity_id
_entity_poly.type
_entity_poly.pdbx_seq_one_letter_code
_entity_poly.pdbx_strand_id
1 'polypeptide(L)'
;MKTIVLSVCGFIMIALIMTLVNYENLISFIPVRSQAFGAQDKPKQLQPVPLRPVTNAPINYTLQKSELNITYDNGKSWVKVPVDRDQLFDGEYNGNKQELIDGSYLLTKYRTAFLHSEGADPQSKSIVLTYSLDQGKTWHNSTVTTSFTALRFRKIGFISDHFGYVILSGDRTMSQESSRVFLTQDGGRGWKETASTGVTQLISDGGFVNESSGFLSYGTINPENPELYVTEDGGKSWSKAVFTMPQKYLKIFVTAEIPTREGNRLAVFVNQGPNGDYKGGKVKGKFISKDNGRTWAFSEEVQPDENQQE
;
A
#
# COMPACT_ATOMS: atom_id res chain seq x y z
N MET A 1 -38.03 -50.82 43.35
CA MET A 1 -37.57 -50.04 42.18
C MET A 1 -36.60 -48.89 42.49
N LYS A 2 -36.15 -48.64 43.73
CA LYS A 2 -35.05 -47.69 44.03
C LYS A 2 -33.69 -48.36 44.29
N THR A 3 -33.67 -49.64 44.67
CA THR A 3 -32.44 -50.42 44.89
C THR A 3 -31.79 -50.97 43.61
N ILE A 4 -32.53 -51.06 42.50
CA ILE A 4 -31.99 -51.54 41.21
C ILE A 4 -31.25 -50.43 40.46
N VAL A 5 -31.69 -49.17 40.59
CA VAL A 5 -31.05 -48.02 39.92
C VAL A 5 -29.70 -47.66 40.56
N LEU A 6 -29.55 -47.81 41.88
CA LEU A 6 -28.28 -47.59 42.59
C LEU A 6 -27.23 -48.67 42.27
N SER A 7 -27.67 -49.90 41.98
CA SER A 7 -26.77 -51.00 41.59
C SER A 7 -26.18 -50.77 40.18
N VAL A 8 -26.99 -50.28 39.23
CA VAL A 8 -26.54 -50.02 37.86
C VAL A 8 -25.55 -48.85 37.77
N CYS A 9 -25.71 -47.79 38.58
CA CYS A 9 -24.74 -46.70 38.63
C CYS A 9 -23.38 -47.10 39.23
N GLY A 10 -23.37 -48.07 40.17
CA GLY A 10 -22.13 -48.58 40.77
C GLY A 10 -21.25 -49.36 39.77
N PHE A 11 -21.87 -50.16 38.89
CA PHE A 11 -21.14 -50.93 37.88
C PHE A 11 -20.51 -50.06 36.78
N ILE A 12 -21.17 -48.96 36.40
CA ILE A 12 -20.65 -48.05 35.35
C ILE A 12 -19.41 -47.28 35.86
N MET A 13 -19.39 -46.86 37.13
CA MET A 13 -18.21 -46.20 37.71
C MET A 13 -17.00 -47.13 37.85
N ILE A 14 -17.23 -48.40 38.22
CA ILE A 14 -16.15 -49.39 38.34
C ILE A 14 -15.55 -49.75 36.96
N ALA A 15 -16.38 -49.80 35.91
CA ALA A 15 -15.91 -50.02 34.54
C ALA A 15 -15.07 -48.84 33.99
N LEU A 16 -15.41 -47.61 34.34
CA LEU A 16 -14.65 -46.41 33.95
C LEU A 16 -13.29 -46.32 34.67
N ILE A 17 -13.20 -46.75 35.93
CA ILE A 17 -11.93 -46.77 36.67
C ILE A 17 -11.00 -47.88 36.16
N MET A 18 -11.54 -49.07 35.83
CA MET A 18 -10.73 -50.15 35.25
C MET A 18 -10.19 -49.84 33.84
N THR A 19 -10.91 -49.04 33.04
CA THR A 19 -10.44 -48.62 31.71
C THR A 19 -9.33 -47.57 31.80
N LEU A 20 -9.38 -46.65 32.77
CA LEU A 20 -8.31 -45.68 33.03
C LEU A 20 -7.02 -46.35 33.53
N VAL A 21 -7.09 -47.34 34.43
CA VAL A 21 -5.91 -48.08 34.93
C VAL A 21 -5.28 -48.97 33.87
N ASN A 22 -6.07 -49.55 32.95
CA ASN A 22 -5.53 -50.31 31.82
C ASN A 22 -4.84 -49.43 30.78
N TYR A 23 -5.26 -48.16 30.62
CA TYR A 23 -4.65 -47.26 29.66
C TYR A 23 -3.26 -46.75 30.12
N GLU A 24 -3.10 -46.45 31.42
CA GLU A 24 -1.80 -46.03 31.96
C GLU A 24 -0.75 -47.17 31.98
N ASN A 25 -1.19 -48.42 32.19
CA ASN A 25 -0.30 -49.59 32.12
C ASN A 25 0.13 -49.99 30.69
N LEU A 26 -0.50 -49.43 29.66
CA LEU A 26 -0.14 -49.69 28.25
C LEU A 26 0.99 -48.78 27.72
N ILE A 27 1.33 -47.70 28.44
CA ILE A 27 2.39 -46.75 28.04
C ILE A 27 3.76 -47.16 28.60
N SER A 28 3.82 -48.05 29.60
CA SER A 28 5.07 -48.39 30.31
C SER A 28 5.82 -49.63 29.78
N PHE A 29 5.38 -50.29 28.70
CA PHE A 29 6.05 -51.50 28.17
C PHE A 29 6.15 -51.53 26.64
N ILE A 30 6.78 -50.53 26.03
CA ILE A 30 7.39 -50.71 24.70
C ILE A 30 8.91 -50.84 24.87
N PRO A 31 9.49 -52.05 24.80
CA PRO A 31 10.93 -52.23 24.82
C PRO A 31 11.54 -51.72 23.51
N VAL A 32 12.50 -50.79 23.61
CA VAL A 32 13.31 -50.34 22.48
C VAL A 32 14.17 -51.50 21.98
N ARG A 33 13.84 -52.03 20.80
CA ARG A 33 14.69 -52.99 20.08
C ARG A 33 15.65 -52.20 19.18
N SER A 34 16.93 -52.18 19.53
CA SER A 34 17.98 -51.65 18.68
C SER A 34 18.19 -52.59 17.47
N GLN A 35 17.58 -52.26 16.34
CA GLN A 35 18.03 -52.76 15.04
C GLN A 35 19.08 -51.78 14.50
N ALA A 36 20.29 -52.30 14.29
CA ALA A 36 21.33 -51.61 13.54
C ALA A 36 20.85 -51.44 12.08
N PHE A 37 20.34 -50.25 11.76
CA PHE A 37 20.14 -49.79 10.40
C PHE A 37 21.28 -48.83 10.03
N GLY A 38 21.85 -49.06 8.85
CA GLY A 38 23.07 -48.44 8.35
C GLY A 38 23.01 -46.92 8.21
N ALA A 39 24.21 -46.35 8.06
CA ALA A 39 24.55 -44.99 7.66
C ALA A 39 23.47 -43.92 7.93
N GLN A 40 23.72 -43.09 8.94
CA GLN A 40 22.99 -41.85 9.17
C GLN A 40 22.86 -41.04 7.86
N ASP A 41 21.69 -41.06 7.23
CA ASP A 41 21.25 -39.91 6.46
C ASP A 41 21.10 -38.78 7.49
N LYS A 42 22.11 -37.90 7.53
CA LYS A 42 21.99 -36.60 8.20
C LYS A 42 20.63 -36.02 7.79
N PRO A 43 19.81 -35.48 8.71
CA PRO A 43 18.60 -34.79 8.32
C PRO A 43 19.00 -33.78 7.26
N LYS A 44 18.43 -33.90 6.05
CA LYS A 44 18.60 -32.90 4.99
C LYS A 44 18.30 -31.57 5.65
N GLN A 45 19.33 -30.77 5.90
CA GLN A 45 19.13 -29.37 6.26
C GLN A 45 18.22 -28.83 5.16
N LEU A 46 16.98 -28.48 5.51
CA LEU A 46 16.14 -27.69 4.62
C LEU A 46 16.97 -26.45 4.35
N GLN A 47 17.54 -26.37 3.16
CA GLN A 47 18.22 -25.15 2.74
C GLN A 47 17.17 -24.04 2.86
N PRO A 48 17.49 -22.93 3.53
CA PRO A 48 16.54 -21.85 3.69
C PRO A 48 16.02 -21.46 2.32
N VAL A 49 14.69 -21.41 2.16
CA VAL A 49 14.07 -21.00 0.90
C VAL A 49 14.70 -19.67 0.47
N PRO A 50 15.32 -19.62 -0.72
CA PRO A 50 16.02 -18.43 -1.18
C PRO A 50 14.99 -17.32 -1.41
N LEU A 51 15.39 -16.11 -1.05
CA LEU A 51 14.57 -14.92 -1.29
C LEU A 51 14.37 -14.72 -2.80
N ARG A 52 13.15 -14.34 -3.19
CA ARG A 52 12.79 -14.08 -4.58
C ARG A 52 12.19 -12.68 -4.71
N PRO A 53 12.60 -11.90 -5.73
CA PRO A 53 12.00 -10.61 -5.99
C PRO A 53 10.53 -10.76 -6.41
N VAL A 54 9.74 -9.71 -6.20
CA VAL A 54 8.32 -9.68 -6.62
C VAL A 54 8.20 -9.52 -8.13
N THR A 55 9.09 -8.74 -8.75
CA THR A 55 9.14 -8.54 -10.20
C THR A 55 10.54 -8.87 -10.76
N ASN A 56 10.76 -8.63 -12.06
CA ASN A 56 12.07 -8.82 -12.70
C ASN A 56 12.93 -7.54 -12.74
N ALA A 57 12.49 -6.45 -12.08
CA ALA A 57 13.24 -5.20 -12.05
C ALA A 57 14.58 -5.38 -11.28
N PRO A 58 15.69 -4.75 -11.73
CA PRO A 58 17.00 -4.90 -11.10
C PRO A 58 17.06 -4.49 -9.63
N ILE A 59 16.31 -3.44 -9.28
CA ILE A 59 16.08 -3.01 -7.90
C ILE A 59 14.69 -3.51 -7.52
N ASN A 60 14.62 -4.33 -6.49
CA ASN A 60 13.39 -5.03 -6.14
C ASN A 60 13.30 -5.27 -4.64
N TYR A 61 12.17 -5.82 -4.21
CA TYR A 61 11.95 -6.21 -2.83
C TYR A 61 11.36 -7.62 -2.73
N THR A 62 11.31 -8.12 -1.50
CA THR A 62 10.59 -9.33 -1.13
C THR A 62 10.01 -9.15 0.27
N LEU A 63 8.83 -9.74 0.50
CA LEU A 63 8.13 -9.77 1.79
C LEU A 63 8.09 -11.19 2.40
N GLN A 64 8.97 -12.08 1.93
CA GLN A 64 9.06 -13.45 2.42
C GLN A 64 9.51 -13.49 3.88
N LYS A 65 9.06 -14.53 4.61
CA LYS A 65 9.42 -14.75 6.02
C LYS A 65 8.99 -13.60 6.95
N SER A 66 7.94 -12.87 6.56
CA SER A 66 7.42 -11.70 7.30
C SER A 66 8.41 -10.54 7.43
N GLU A 67 9.42 -10.48 6.55
CA GLU A 67 10.44 -9.44 6.55
C GLU A 67 10.48 -8.74 5.19
N LEU A 68 10.63 -7.42 5.21
CA LEU A 68 10.92 -6.64 4.01
C LEU A 68 12.43 -6.66 3.76
N ASN A 69 12.84 -7.21 2.61
CA ASN A 69 14.22 -7.18 2.15
C ASN A 69 14.29 -6.59 0.74
N ILE A 70 15.37 -5.88 0.43
CA ILE A 70 15.59 -5.22 -0.86
C ILE A 70 16.83 -5.78 -1.51
N THR A 71 16.78 -5.89 -2.83
CA THR A 71 17.94 -6.15 -3.67
C THR A 71 18.20 -4.96 -4.59
N TYR A 72 19.46 -4.66 -4.83
CA TYR A 72 19.91 -3.65 -5.81
C TYR A 72 20.68 -4.28 -6.98
N ASP A 73 20.73 -5.62 -7.03
CA ASP A 73 21.57 -6.40 -7.93
C ASP A 73 20.85 -7.63 -8.50
N ASN A 74 19.54 -7.51 -8.70
CA ASN A 74 18.65 -8.55 -9.26
C ASN A 74 18.64 -9.84 -8.43
N GLY A 75 18.53 -9.71 -7.11
CA GLY A 75 18.36 -10.80 -6.15
C GLY A 75 19.65 -11.53 -5.75
N LYS A 76 20.83 -11.05 -6.16
CA LYS A 76 22.12 -11.66 -5.78
C LYS A 76 22.45 -11.39 -4.31
N SER A 77 22.13 -10.19 -3.82
CA SER A 77 22.24 -9.81 -2.42
C SER A 77 20.96 -9.13 -1.93
N TRP A 78 20.77 -9.21 -0.60
CA TRP A 78 19.57 -8.72 0.07
C TRP A 78 19.95 -7.91 1.30
N VAL A 79 19.27 -6.78 1.46
CA VAL A 79 19.39 -5.88 2.61
C VAL A 79 18.05 -5.84 3.33
N LYS A 80 18.05 -6.14 4.63
CA LYS A 80 16.87 -6.06 5.47
C LYS A 80 16.50 -4.59 5.71
N VAL A 81 15.22 -4.27 5.52
CA VAL A 81 14.67 -2.95 5.83
C VAL A 81 14.26 -2.91 7.31
N PRO A 82 14.64 -1.87 8.07
CA PRO A 82 14.32 -1.78 9.50
C PRO A 82 12.90 -1.22 9.72
N VAL A 83 11.90 -1.85 9.10
CA VAL A 83 10.48 -1.51 9.26
C VAL A 83 9.71 -2.81 9.49
N ASP A 84 8.84 -2.81 10.50
CA ASP A 84 8.01 -3.98 10.77
C ASP A 84 6.97 -4.14 9.67
N ARG A 85 6.77 -5.39 9.23
CA ARG A 85 5.86 -5.67 8.12
C ARG A 85 4.46 -5.14 8.38
N ASP A 86 3.95 -5.25 9.60
CA ASP A 86 2.59 -4.83 9.92
C ASP A 86 2.40 -3.31 9.81
N GLN A 87 3.45 -2.51 10.05
CA GLN A 87 3.43 -1.05 9.92
C GLN A 87 3.24 -0.60 8.47
N LEU A 88 3.75 -1.37 7.50
CA LEU A 88 3.63 -1.09 6.06
C LEU A 88 2.18 -1.23 5.55
N PHE A 89 1.37 -2.03 6.24
CA PHE A 89 -0.01 -2.37 5.86
C PHE A 89 -1.05 -1.83 6.84
N ASP A 90 -0.62 -1.02 7.81
CA ASP A 90 -1.49 -0.50 8.85
C ASP A 90 -2.48 0.56 8.32
N GLY A 91 -3.65 0.65 8.96
CA GLY A 91 -4.77 1.49 8.54
C GLY A 91 -5.86 0.72 7.79
N GLU A 92 -6.69 1.42 7.01
CA GLU A 92 -7.81 0.88 6.24
C GLU A 92 -7.36 0.21 4.94
N TYR A 93 -6.44 -0.76 5.04
CA TYR A 93 -5.96 -1.53 3.90
C TYR A 93 -6.51 -2.96 3.90
N ASN A 94 -7.34 -3.26 2.90
CA ASN A 94 -7.98 -4.57 2.70
C ASN A 94 -7.39 -5.36 1.51
N GLY A 95 -6.29 -4.89 0.93
CA GLY A 95 -5.64 -5.55 -0.19
C GLY A 95 -4.76 -6.73 0.22
N ASN A 96 -4.04 -7.30 -0.75
CA ASN A 96 -3.12 -8.39 -0.48
C ASN A 96 -1.92 -7.86 0.35
N LYS A 97 -1.49 -8.62 1.36
CA LYS A 97 -0.31 -8.27 2.19
C LYS A 97 0.93 -9.07 1.77
N GLN A 98 1.01 -9.42 0.48
CA GLN A 98 2.11 -10.15 -0.14
C GLN A 98 3.00 -9.20 -0.98
N GLU A 99 2.42 -8.11 -1.44
CA GLU A 99 3.09 -7.03 -2.16
C GLU A 99 2.91 -5.71 -1.40
N LEU A 100 3.85 -4.76 -1.57
CA LEU A 100 3.74 -3.45 -0.95
C LEU A 100 2.57 -2.67 -1.57
N ILE A 101 1.99 -1.76 -0.78
CA ILE A 101 0.92 -0.89 -1.27
C ILE A 101 1.48 0.06 -2.32
N ASP A 102 0.88 0.10 -3.50
CA ASP A 102 1.29 1.04 -4.56
C ASP A 102 1.30 2.48 -4.06
N GLY A 103 2.36 3.21 -4.44
CA GLY A 103 2.60 4.58 -4.02
C GLY A 103 3.16 4.73 -2.60
N SER A 104 3.18 3.69 -1.75
CA SER A 104 3.71 3.80 -0.38
C SER A 104 5.24 3.71 -0.28
N TYR A 105 5.94 3.51 -1.40
CA TYR A 105 7.37 3.28 -1.41
C TYR A 105 8.05 3.81 -2.68
N LEU A 106 9.37 3.97 -2.63
CA LEU A 106 10.23 4.32 -3.75
C LEU A 106 11.44 3.40 -3.77
N LEU A 107 11.74 2.78 -4.92
CA LEU A 107 12.91 1.93 -5.10
C LEU A 107 13.75 2.48 -6.25
N THR A 108 14.83 3.18 -5.90
CA THR A 108 15.81 3.63 -6.88
C THR A 108 17.22 3.39 -6.34
N LYS A 109 18.23 3.52 -7.20
CA LYS A 109 19.63 3.38 -6.78
C LYS A 109 20.05 4.45 -5.77
N TYR A 110 19.47 5.63 -5.85
CA TYR A 110 19.86 6.82 -5.09
C TYR A 110 18.94 7.10 -3.90
N ARG A 111 17.73 6.53 -3.90
CA ARG A 111 16.74 6.68 -2.86
C ARG A 111 15.86 5.46 -2.79
N THR A 112 15.85 4.86 -1.62
CA THR A 112 14.91 3.82 -1.22
C THR A 112 14.12 4.34 -0.05
N ALA A 113 12.79 4.33 -0.12
CA ALA A 113 11.96 4.90 0.92
C ALA A 113 10.65 4.13 1.11
N PHE A 114 10.17 4.05 2.35
CA PHE A 114 8.93 3.38 2.74
C PHE A 114 8.15 4.28 3.67
N LEU A 115 6.90 4.54 3.29
CA LEU A 115 5.94 5.29 4.09
C LEU A 115 5.11 4.29 4.89
N HIS A 116 5.16 4.41 6.21
CA HIS A 116 4.49 3.48 7.13
C HIS A 116 3.88 4.22 8.32
N SER A 117 3.06 3.50 9.09
CA SER A 117 2.33 4.03 10.23
C SER A 117 2.82 3.36 11.51
N GLU A 118 3.10 4.16 12.53
CA GLU A 118 3.57 3.71 13.83
C GLU A 118 2.73 4.30 14.97
N GLY A 119 2.71 3.60 16.10
CA GLY A 119 1.93 3.99 17.28
C GLY A 119 0.82 2.99 17.61
N ALA A 120 0.55 2.86 18.91
CA ALA A 120 -0.41 1.90 19.44
C ALA A 120 -1.86 2.40 19.38
N ASP A 121 -2.07 3.73 19.40
CA ASP A 121 -3.41 4.33 19.37
C ASP A 121 -3.94 4.36 17.93
N PRO A 122 -4.99 3.60 17.58
CA PRO A 122 -5.56 3.61 16.24
C PRO A 122 -6.14 4.97 15.82
N GLN A 123 -6.45 5.83 16.78
CA GLN A 123 -7.05 7.15 16.53
C GLN A 123 -6.01 8.25 16.33
N SER A 124 -4.75 8.01 16.68
CA SER A 124 -3.68 9.01 16.54
C SER A 124 -2.33 8.33 16.32
N LYS A 125 -2.10 7.86 15.10
CA LYS A 125 -0.82 7.27 14.68
C LYS A 125 0.10 8.30 14.04
N SER A 126 1.40 8.07 14.17
CA SER A 126 2.41 8.82 13.42
C SER A 126 2.62 8.18 12.06
N ILE A 127 2.77 9.00 11.03
CA ILE A 127 3.16 8.55 9.69
C ILE A 127 4.63 8.88 9.51
N VAL A 128 5.43 7.86 9.18
CA VAL A 128 6.90 7.95 9.12
C VAL A 128 7.39 7.52 7.76
N LEU A 129 8.38 8.25 7.25
CA LEU A 129 9.18 7.85 6.11
C LEU A 129 10.49 7.24 6.62
N THR A 130 10.68 5.94 6.39
CA THR A 130 11.98 5.28 6.57
C THR A 130 12.68 5.21 5.22
N TYR A 131 13.89 5.76 5.13
CA TYR A 131 14.60 5.87 3.86
C TYR A 131 16.10 5.64 3.98
N SER A 132 16.70 5.30 2.85
CA SER A 132 18.14 5.16 2.64
C SER A 132 18.56 5.85 1.34
N LEU A 133 19.72 6.47 1.35
CA LEU A 133 20.34 7.14 0.20
C LEU A 133 21.62 6.42 -0.28
N ASP A 134 21.99 5.32 0.35
CA ASP A 134 23.25 4.61 0.14
C ASP A 134 23.05 3.09 -0.07
N GLN A 135 21.93 2.75 -0.71
CA GLN A 135 21.52 1.38 -1.03
C GLN A 135 21.33 0.49 0.21
N GLY A 136 20.77 1.06 1.28
CA GLY A 136 20.40 0.35 2.51
C GLY A 136 21.55 0.10 3.48
N LYS A 137 22.71 0.76 3.31
CA LYS A 137 23.82 0.68 4.27
C LYS A 137 23.50 1.47 5.54
N THR A 138 22.89 2.64 5.39
CA THR A 138 22.29 3.40 6.49
C THR A 138 20.81 3.68 6.23
N TRP A 139 20.07 3.86 7.32
CA TRP A 139 18.64 4.14 7.31
C TRP A 139 18.33 5.33 8.21
N HIS A 140 17.38 6.15 7.77
CA HIS A 140 16.90 7.33 8.47
C HIS A 140 15.39 7.28 8.56
N ASN A 141 14.84 7.77 9.68
CA ASN A 141 13.41 7.96 9.86
C ASN A 141 13.11 9.47 9.89
N SER A 142 12.04 9.87 9.21
CA SER A 142 11.48 11.21 9.28
C SER A 142 9.98 11.13 9.52
N THR A 143 9.50 11.80 10.56
CA THR A 143 8.07 11.89 10.86
C THR A 143 7.41 12.89 9.91
N VAL A 144 6.46 12.41 9.11
CA VAL A 144 5.64 13.23 8.20
C VAL A 144 4.56 13.97 8.99
N THR A 145 3.88 13.26 9.89
CA THR A 145 2.90 13.81 10.84
C THR A 145 2.85 12.92 12.08
N THR A 146 2.63 13.50 13.25
CA THR A 146 2.55 12.77 14.53
C THR A 146 1.15 12.25 14.85
N SER A 147 0.14 12.74 14.14
CA SER A 147 -1.25 12.36 14.34
C SER A 147 -1.95 12.22 12.99
N PHE A 148 -2.41 11.01 12.73
CA PHE A 148 -3.24 10.64 11.60
C PHE A 148 -4.14 9.46 12.01
N THR A 149 -5.41 9.53 11.61
CA THR A 149 -6.43 8.56 11.99
C THR A 149 -6.78 7.68 10.79
N ALA A 150 -6.86 6.36 11.00
CA ALA A 150 -7.39 5.42 10.02
C ALA A 150 -6.87 5.63 8.57
N LEU A 151 -5.55 5.53 8.38
CA LEU A 151 -4.91 5.79 7.09
C LEU A 151 -5.44 4.85 6.00
N ARG A 152 -6.02 5.40 4.92
CA ARG A 152 -6.49 4.65 3.75
C ARG A 152 -5.54 4.82 2.57
N PHE A 153 -5.50 6.00 1.95
CA PHE A 153 -4.61 6.30 0.83
C PHE A 153 -3.28 6.85 1.35
N ARG A 154 -2.19 6.47 0.69
CA ARG A 154 -0.87 7.00 0.98
C ARG A 154 -0.04 7.01 -0.30
N LYS A 155 0.64 8.10 -0.57
CA LYS A 155 1.56 8.22 -1.70
C LYS A 155 2.77 9.04 -1.31
N ILE A 156 3.96 8.57 -1.65
CA ILE A 156 5.22 9.30 -1.55
C ILE A 156 5.79 9.50 -2.96
N GLY A 157 6.32 10.68 -3.23
CA GLY A 157 7.05 10.95 -4.46
C GLY A 157 8.15 11.98 -4.26
N PHE A 158 9.19 11.90 -5.09
CA PHE A 158 10.27 12.90 -5.17
C PHE A 158 10.42 13.36 -6.62
N ILE A 159 10.43 14.67 -6.84
CA ILE A 159 10.67 15.28 -8.16
C ILE A 159 12.14 15.65 -8.34
N SER A 160 12.85 15.88 -7.23
CA SER A 160 14.29 16.08 -7.19
C SER A 160 14.87 15.45 -5.91
N ASP A 161 16.18 15.50 -5.73
CA ASP A 161 16.82 15.00 -4.50
C ASP A 161 16.41 15.78 -3.25
N HIS A 162 15.86 16.98 -3.41
CA HIS A 162 15.50 17.89 -2.32
C HIS A 162 13.98 18.04 -2.18
N PHE A 163 13.23 18.03 -3.28
CA PHE A 163 11.79 18.23 -3.28
C PHE A 163 11.02 16.92 -3.41
N GLY A 164 10.08 16.70 -2.49
CA GLY A 164 9.17 15.58 -2.50
C GLY A 164 7.85 15.90 -1.81
N TYR A 165 6.91 14.97 -1.94
CA TYR A 165 5.55 15.11 -1.42
C TYR A 165 5.06 13.81 -0.81
N VAL A 166 4.25 13.92 0.24
CA VAL A 166 3.44 12.84 0.80
C VAL A 166 1.98 13.26 0.73
N ILE A 167 1.12 12.36 0.26
CA ILE A 167 -0.33 12.56 0.16
C ILE A 167 -0.99 11.45 0.96
N LEU A 168 -1.82 11.82 1.92
CA LEU A 168 -2.51 10.91 2.83
C LEU A 168 -4.01 11.14 2.75
N SER A 169 -4.78 10.07 2.92
CA SER A 169 -6.21 10.16 3.18
C SER A 169 -6.65 9.17 4.24
N GLY A 170 -7.71 9.48 4.99
CA GLY A 170 -8.25 8.61 6.03
C GLY A 170 -9.40 9.25 6.77
N ASP A 171 -9.67 8.76 7.99
CA ASP A 171 -10.75 9.23 8.84
C ASP A 171 -12.12 9.22 8.13
N ARG A 172 -12.49 8.05 7.59
CA ARG A 172 -13.68 7.93 6.75
C ARG A 172 -14.95 7.88 7.58
N THR A 173 -15.83 8.85 7.36
CA THR A 173 -17.14 8.94 8.04
C THR A 173 -18.22 9.33 7.04
N MET A 174 -19.31 8.56 6.95
CA MET A 174 -20.50 8.91 6.15
C MET A 174 -20.18 9.33 4.69
N SER A 175 -19.37 8.52 3.99
CA SER A 175 -18.88 8.79 2.62
C SER A 175 -17.97 10.01 2.47
N GLN A 176 -17.48 10.56 3.58
CA GLN A 176 -16.46 11.61 3.61
C GLN A 176 -15.10 11.02 3.97
N GLU A 177 -14.05 11.71 3.57
CA GLU A 177 -12.65 11.39 3.84
C GLU A 177 -11.85 12.68 4.03
N SER A 178 -10.94 12.68 5.00
CA SER A 178 -9.94 13.74 5.16
C SER A 178 -8.75 13.47 4.24
N SER A 179 -8.22 14.51 3.59
CA SER A 179 -7.00 14.45 2.81
C SER A 179 -5.99 15.51 3.24
N ARG A 180 -4.71 15.12 3.31
CA ARG A 180 -3.60 15.98 3.75
C ARG A 180 -2.41 15.79 2.81
N VAL A 181 -1.75 16.88 2.46
CA VAL A 181 -0.55 16.90 1.63
C VAL A 181 0.59 17.53 2.41
N PHE A 182 1.75 16.90 2.34
CA PHE A 182 2.97 17.35 3.00
C PHE A 182 4.07 17.48 1.96
N LEU A 183 4.85 18.55 2.05
CA LEU A 183 5.97 18.82 1.16
C LEU A 183 7.28 18.83 1.94
N THR A 184 8.34 18.36 1.31
CA THR A 184 9.72 18.50 1.78
C THR A 184 10.53 19.32 0.79
N GLN A 185 11.47 20.12 1.29
CA GLN A 185 12.45 20.87 0.52
C GLN A 185 13.89 20.48 0.88
N ASP A 186 14.06 19.48 1.75
CA ASP A 186 15.34 19.07 2.31
C ASP A 186 15.61 17.56 2.13
N GLY A 187 14.98 16.96 1.13
CA GLY A 187 15.18 15.57 0.75
C GLY A 187 14.45 14.57 1.65
N GLY A 188 13.40 15.02 2.36
CA GLY A 188 12.59 14.20 3.26
C GLY A 188 13.09 14.17 4.70
N ARG A 189 13.94 15.13 5.12
CA ARG A 189 14.33 15.25 6.53
C ARG A 189 13.23 15.92 7.34
N GLY A 190 12.57 16.93 6.77
CA GLY A 190 11.42 17.62 7.34
C GLY A 190 10.25 17.73 6.36
N TRP A 191 9.04 17.79 6.92
CA TRP A 191 7.78 17.84 6.18
C TRP A 191 6.92 19.00 6.65
N LYS A 192 6.29 19.70 5.71
CA LYS A 192 5.35 20.78 5.99
C LYS A 192 4.02 20.52 5.30
N GLU A 193 2.94 20.57 6.07
CA GLU A 193 1.59 20.44 5.54
C GLU A 193 1.19 21.64 4.68
N THR A 194 0.46 21.38 3.61
CA THR A 194 -0.12 22.41 2.72
C THR A 194 -1.46 22.92 3.25
N ALA A 195 -2.05 23.92 2.60
CA ALA A 195 -3.45 24.23 2.79
C ALA A 195 -4.34 23.03 2.41
N SER A 196 -5.49 22.91 3.07
CA SER A 196 -6.53 21.94 2.68
C SER A 196 -7.26 22.41 1.42
N THR A 197 -7.70 21.47 0.58
CA THR A 197 -8.61 21.76 -0.53
C THR A 197 -10.04 22.03 -0.07
N GLY A 198 -10.39 21.63 1.16
CA GLY A 198 -11.77 21.60 1.67
C GLY A 198 -12.64 20.49 1.07
N VAL A 199 -12.09 19.64 0.19
CA VAL A 199 -12.80 18.53 -0.44
C VAL A 199 -12.79 17.32 0.49
N THR A 200 -13.98 16.75 0.73
CA THR A 200 -14.17 15.59 1.59
C THR A 200 -14.49 14.30 0.82
N GLN A 201 -14.39 14.33 -0.51
CA GLN A 201 -14.54 13.15 -1.35
C GLN A 201 -13.28 12.26 -1.24
N LEU A 202 -13.39 11.00 -1.67
CA LEU A 202 -12.26 10.09 -1.63
C LEU A 202 -11.16 10.56 -2.57
N ILE A 203 -9.90 10.53 -2.13
CA ILE A 203 -8.77 10.69 -3.05
C ILE A 203 -8.69 9.48 -3.98
N SER A 204 -8.64 9.76 -5.28
CA SER A 204 -8.32 8.79 -6.32
C SER A 204 -6.82 8.75 -6.58
N ASP A 205 -6.18 9.91 -6.72
CA ASP A 205 -4.72 10.01 -6.82
C ASP A 205 -4.24 11.44 -6.49
N GLY A 206 -2.93 11.63 -6.32
CA GLY A 206 -2.30 12.94 -6.26
C GLY A 206 -0.83 12.95 -6.67
N GLY A 207 -0.28 14.14 -6.95
CA GLY A 207 1.16 14.28 -7.23
C GLY A 207 1.57 15.68 -7.66
N PHE A 208 2.89 15.89 -7.76
CA PHE A 208 3.48 17.16 -8.18
C PHE A 208 4.22 16.99 -9.50
N VAL A 209 4.24 18.04 -10.33
CA VAL A 209 5.02 18.06 -11.59
C VAL A 209 6.25 18.96 -11.49
N ASN A 210 6.31 19.80 -10.46
CA ASN A 210 7.44 20.63 -10.04
C ASN A 210 7.18 21.13 -8.61
N GLU A 211 8.04 21.99 -8.08
CA GLU A 211 7.96 22.46 -6.69
C GLU A 211 6.74 23.35 -6.38
N SER A 212 6.15 23.99 -7.40
CA SER A 212 5.01 24.89 -7.24
C SER A 212 3.68 24.27 -7.67
N SER A 213 3.72 23.34 -8.63
CA SER A 213 2.53 22.80 -9.31
C SER A 213 2.23 21.37 -8.87
N GLY A 214 1.09 21.20 -8.21
CA GLY A 214 0.61 19.92 -7.70
C GLY A 214 -0.87 19.70 -7.98
N PHE A 215 -1.28 18.44 -7.95
CA PHE A 215 -2.61 17.99 -8.35
C PHE A 215 -3.17 16.97 -7.36
N LEU A 216 -4.47 17.08 -7.08
CA LEU A 216 -5.24 16.11 -6.30
C LEU A 216 -6.49 15.74 -7.08
N SER A 217 -6.64 14.46 -7.40
CA SER A 217 -7.86 13.94 -8.04
C SER A 217 -8.73 13.24 -7.01
N TYR A 218 -10.02 13.57 -7.05
CA TYR A 218 -11.03 13.01 -6.19
C TYR A 218 -12.02 12.15 -6.98
N GLY A 219 -12.48 11.08 -6.34
CA GLY A 219 -13.51 10.20 -6.86
C GLY A 219 -14.84 10.43 -6.16
N THR A 220 -15.92 10.39 -6.93
CA THR A 220 -17.29 10.41 -6.42
C THR A 220 -18.10 9.27 -7.03
N ILE A 221 -19.22 8.91 -6.41
CA ILE A 221 -20.06 7.75 -6.80
C ILE A 221 -20.65 7.97 -8.20
N ASN A 222 -21.08 9.19 -8.50
CA ASN A 222 -21.71 9.55 -9.78
C ASN A 222 -21.09 10.85 -10.33
N PRO A 223 -19.83 10.81 -10.81
CA PRO A 223 -19.19 12.02 -11.30
C PRO A 223 -19.77 12.43 -12.65
N GLU A 224 -20.01 13.73 -12.82
CA GLU A 224 -20.40 14.28 -14.12
C GLU A 224 -19.20 14.77 -14.93
N ASN A 225 -18.14 15.20 -14.23
CA ASN A 225 -16.89 15.70 -14.76
C ASN A 225 -15.74 15.27 -13.85
N PRO A 226 -14.49 15.35 -14.32
CA PRO A 226 -13.31 15.13 -13.48
C PRO A 226 -13.25 16.10 -12.31
N GLU A 227 -12.99 15.55 -11.12
CA GLU A 227 -12.77 16.33 -9.90
C GLU A 227 -11.26 16.43 -9.63
N LEU A 228 -10.60 17.38 -10.30
CA LEU A 228 -9.16 17.64 -10.16
C LEU A 228 -8.94 19.01 -9.54
N TYR A 229 -8.10 19.07 -8.52
CA TYR A 229 -7.65 20.32 -7.89
C TYR A 229 -6.19 20.56 -8.22
N VAL A 230 -5.84 21.82 -8.44
CA VAL A 230 -4.48 22.27 -8.76
C VAL A 230 -4.02 23.32 -7.77
N THR A 231 -2.75 23.22 -7.37
CA THR A 231 -1.99 24.31 -6.75
C THR A 231 -0.91 24.76 -7.72
N GLU A 232 -0.58 26.06 -7.70
CA GLU A 232 0.54 26.65 -8.45
C GLU A 232 1.45 27.49 -7.55
N ASP A 233 1.23 27.44 -6.24
CA ASP A 233 1.96 28.21 -5.24
C ASP A 233 2.63 27.33 -4.17
N GLY A 234 2.83 26.05 -4.49
CA GLY A 234 3.44 25.07 -3.59
C GLY A 234 2.48 24.63 -2.47
N GLY A 235 1.20 24.53 -2.76
CA GLY A 235 0.16 24.10 -1.82
C GLY A 235 -0.28 25.17 -0.83
N LYS A 236 0.03 26.45 -1.04
CA LYS A 236 -0.52 27.53 -0.18
C LYS A 236 -2.00 27.74 -0.45
N SER A 237 -2.43 27.50 -1.69
CA SER A 237 -3.83 27.48 -2.09
C SER A 237 -4.08 26.39 -3.14
N TRP A 238 -5.33 25.93 -3.18
CA TRP A 238 -5.81 24.93 -4.13
C TRP A 238 -7.07 25.45 -4.82
N SER A 239 -7.21 25.16 -6.11
CA SER A 239 -8.38 25.55 -6.90
C SER A 239 -8.84 24.39 -7.78
N LYS A 240 -10.15 24.30 -8.02
CA LYS A 240 -10.72 23.27 -8.91
C LYS A 240 -10.35 23.59 -10.36
N ALA A 241 -9.78 22.61 -11.05
CA ALA A 241 -9.49 22.69 -12.46
C ALA A 241 -10.77 22.54 -13.30
N VAL A 242 -10.81 23.19 -14.47
CA VAL A 242 -11.97 23.18 -15.37
C VAL A 242 -11.69 22.32 -16.59
N PHE A 243 -12.58 21.37 -16.87
CA PHE A 243 -12.48 20.50 -18.03
C PHE A 243 -13.48 20.92 -19.11
N THR A 244 -13.02 20.99 -20.36
CA THR A 244 -13.85 21.24 -21.54
C THR A 244 -13.78 20.04 -22.48
N MET A 245 -14.93 19.43 -22.77
CA MET A 245 -15.03 18.28 -23.66
C MET A 245 -16.37 18.27 -24.43
N PRO A 246 -16.44 17.56 -25.57
CA PRO A 246 -17.71 17.30 -26.25
C PRO A 246 -18.75 16.65 -25.34
N GLN A 247 -20.03 17.04 -25.48
CA GLN A 247 -21.16 16.54 -24.68
C GLN A 247 -21.23 15.01 -24.63
N LYS A 248 -20.88 14.32 -25.73
CA LYS A 248 -20.85 12.85 -25.81
C LYS A 248 -19.87 12.17 -24.84
N TYR A 249 -18.94 12.91 -24.22
CA TYR A 249 -17.94 12.39 -23.28
C TYR A 249 -18.19 12.81 -21.83
N LEU A 250 -19.21 13.64 -21.56
CA LEU A 250 -19.64 13.93 -20.20
C LEU A 250 -20.05 12.64 -19.50
N LYS A 251 -19.76 12.51 -18.20
CA LYS A 251 -19.98 11.29 -17.40
C LYS A 251 -19.19 10.06 -17.85
N ILE A 252 -18.44 10.15 -18.97
CA ILE A 252 -17.59 9.05 -19.46
C ILE A 252 -16.19 9.18 -18.91
N PHE A 253 -15.52 10.32 -19.08
CA PHE A 253 -14.15 10.53 -18.58
C PHE A 253 -14.21 11.40 -17.32
N VAL A 254 -14.02 10.77 -16.16
CA VAL A 254 -14.42 11.34 -14.86
C VAL A 254 -13.39 11.19 -13.73
N THR A 255 -12.35 10.37 -13.90
CA THR A 255 -11.31 10.20 -12.87
C THR A 255 -9.97 10.52 -13.48
N ALA A 256 -9.42 11.69 -13.14
CA ALA A 256 -8.17 12.15 -13.68
C ALA A 256 -6.99 11.40 -13.03
N GLU A 257 -6.01 11.03 -13.86
CA GLU A 257 -4.67 10.66 -13.38
C GLU A 257 -3.88 11.92 -13.02
N ILE A 258 -2.62 11.74 -12.67
CA ILE A 258 -1.74 12.88 -12.40
C ILE A 258 -1.18 13.43 -13.70
N PRO A 259 -1.32 14.74 -13.91
CA PRO A 259 -0.71 15.39 -15.06
C PRO A 259 0.77 15.10 -15.20
N THR A 260 1.22 14.95 -16.44
CA THR A 260 2.63 14.87 -16.81
C THR A 260 2.98 16.03 -17.74
N ARG A 261 4.27 16.39 -17.77
CA ARG A 261 4.76 17.47 -18.63
C ARG A 261 5.03 16.94 -20.03
N GLU A 262 4.36 17.51 -21.02
CA GLU A 262 4.58 17.27 -22.45
C GLU A 262 5.09 18.56 -23.10
N GLY A 263 6.41 18.70 -23.18
CA GLY A 263 7.06 19.92 -23.66
C GLY A 263 6.73 21.12 -22.77
N ASN A 264 6.07 22.13 -23.34
CA ASN A 264 5.63 23.34 -22.64
C ASN A 264 4.19 23.29 -22.11
N ARG A 265 3.54 22.12 -22.17
CA ARG A 265 2.15 21.90 -21.75
C ARG A 265 2.07 20.78 -20.72
N LEU A 266 0.91 20.64 -20.11
CA LEU A 266 0.59 19.47 -19.31
C LEU A 266 -0.41 18.60 -20.08
N ALA A 267 -0.26 17.28 -19.95
CA ALA A 267 -1.22 16.29 -20.40
C ALA A 267 -1.74 15.50 -19.20
N VAL A 268 -3.01 15.12 -19.24
CA VAL A 268 -3.61 14.23 -18.25
C VAL A 268 -4.51 13.22 -18.94
N PHE A 269 -4.41 11.96 -18.51
CA PHE A 269 -5.38 10.95 -18.90
C PHE A 269 -6.50 10.90 -17.88
N VAL A 270 -7.71 10.71 -18.37
CA VAL A 270 -8.91 10.68 -17.55
C VAL A 270 -9.64 9.36 -17.81
N ASN A 271 -9.73 8.56 -16.75
CA ASN A 271 -10.37 7.25 -16.70
C ASN A 271 -11.88 7.37 -16.56
N GLN A 272 -12.57 6.25 -16.76
CA GLN A 272 -14.03 6.20 -16.73
C GLN A 272 -14.64 6.04 -15.34
N GLY A 273 -13.81 6.04 -14.29
CA GLY A 273 -14.24 5.74 -12.94
C GLY A 273 -14.63 4.28 -12.75
N PRO A 274 -15.06 3.89 -11.54
CA PRO A 274 -15.31 2.50 -11.17
C PRO A 274 -16.50 1.85 -11.91
N ASN A 275 -17.42 2.65 -12.44
CA ASN A 275 -18.65 2.18 -13.09
C ASN A 275 -18.63 2.37 -14.61
N GLY A 276 -17.49 2.77 -15.19
CA GLY A 276 -17.39 3.08 -16.61
C GLY A 276 -17.33 1.83 -17.48
N ASP A 277 -18.22 1.74 -18.47
CA ASP A 277 -18.31 0.64 -19.44
C ASP A 277 -18.18 1.10 -20.90
N TYR A 278 -17.89 2.37 -21.14
CA TYR A 278 -17.75 2.93 -22.48
C TYR A 278 -16.61 2.23 -23.21
N LYS A 279 -16.95 1.62 -24.36
CA LYS A 279 -16.05 0.75 -25.14
C LYS A 279 -15.40 -0.35 -24.28
N GLY A 280 -16.17 -0.90 -23.35
CA GLY A 280 -15.72 -1.96 -22.44
C GLY A 280 -14.72 -1.50 -21.38
N GLY A 281 -14.68 -0.20 -21.05
CA GLY A 281 -13.77 0.36 -20.05
C GLY A 281 -12.31 0.46 -20.52
N LYS A 282 -12.03 0.15 -21.80
CA LYS A 282 -10.68 0.04 -22.36
C LYS A 282 -10.13 1.33 -22.96
N VAL A 283 -10.74 2.48 -22.69
CA VAL A 283 -10.30 3.75 -23.26
C VAL A 283 -10.27 4.84 -22.20
N LYS A 284 -9.33 5.77 -22.37
CA LYS A 284 -9.17 6.99 -21.56
C LYS A 284 -9.32 8.22 -22.44
N GLY A 285 -9.70 9.35 -21.86
CA GLY A 285 -9.63 10.64 -22.53
C GLY A 285 -8.29 11.31 -22.24
N LYS A 286 -7.56 11.73 -23.27
CA LYS A 286 -6.38 12.60 -23.11
C LYS A 286 -6.82 14.05 -23.14
N PHE A 287 -6.40 14.82 -22.14
CA PHE A 287 -6.67 16.25 -22.03
C PHE A 287 -5.36 17.03 -21.96
N ILE A 288 -5.37 18.25 -22.50
CA ILE A 288 -4.20 19.12 -22.55
C ILE A 288 -4.51 20.44 -21.87
N SER A 289 -3.58 20.88 -21.02
CA SER A 289 -3.58 22.21 -20.42
C SER A 289 -2.43 23.05 -20.97
N LYS A 290 -2.74 24.32 -21.24
CA LYS A 290 -1.76 25.35 -21.65
C LYS A 290 -1.54 26.42 -20.58
N ASP A 291 -2.21 26.27 -19.43
CA ASP A 291 -2.25 27.25 -18.34
C ASP A 291 -1.94 26.58 -16.99
N ASN A 292 -0.96 25.68 -16.99
CA ASN A 292 -0.45 24.95 -15.82
C ASN A 292 -1.51 24.14 -15.06
N GLY A 293 -2.53 23.67 -15.75
CA GLY A 293 -3.53 22.75 -15.22
C GLY A 293 -4.76 23.42 -14.62
N ARG A 294 -4.94 24.73 -14.81
CA ARG A 294 -6.19 25.42 -14.47
C ARG A 294 -7.34 25.00 -15.38
N THR A 295 -7.07 24.91 -16.69
CA THR A 295 -8.04 24.46 -17.69
C THR A 295 -7.50 23.32 -18.53
N TRP A 296 -8.39 22.41 -18.90
CA TRP A 296 -8.09 21.17 -19.61
C TRP A 296 -9.03 21.02 -20.79
N ALA A 297 -8.47 20.93 -22.01
CA ALA A 297 -9.24 20.69 -23.22
C ALA A 297 -9.08 19.24 -23.68
N PHE A 298 -10.18 18.57 -24.01
CA PHE A 298 -10.15 17.25 -24.62
C PHE A 298 -9.31 17.27 -25.90
N SER A 299 -8.37 16.35 -26.00
CA SER A 299 -7.50 16.18 -27.16
C SER A 299 -7.95 15.00 -27.99
N GLU A 300 -7.95 13.81 -27.40
CA GLU A 300 -8.26 12.56 -28.09
C GLU A 300 -8.67 11.46 -27.12
N GLU A 301 -9.26 10.41 -27.67
CA GLU A 301 -9.46 9.14 -26.97
C GLU A 301 -8.23 8.27 -27.19
N VAL A 302 -7.72 7.66 -26.14
CA VAL A 302 -6.57 6.74 -26.19
C VAL A 302 -6.95 5.38 -25.63
N GLN A 303 -6.34 4.32 -26.18
CA GLN A 303 -6.31 3.04 -25.52
C GLN A 303 -5.19 3.07 -24.46
N PRO A 304 -5.38 2.48 -23.27
CA PRO A 304 -4.28 2.28 -22.33
C PRO A 304 -3.17 1.53 -23.05
N ASP A 305 -1.95 2.10 -23.10
CA ASP A 305 -0.78 1.35 -23.53
C ASP A 305 -0.66 0.10 -22.63
N GLU A 306 -0.65 -1.09 -23.21
CA GLU A 306 -0.45 -2.36 -22.48
C GLU A 306 0.95 -2.41 -21.79
N ASN A 307 1.82 -1.42 -22.03
CA ASN A 307 3.23 -1.40 -21.61
C ASN A 307 3.59 -0.34 -20.55
N GLN A 308 2.63 0.32 -19.88
CA GLN A 308 2.93 1.28 -18.81
C GLN A 308 2.86 0.69 -17.39
N GLN A 309 2.84 -0.64 -17.25
CA GLN A 309 3.07 -1.35 -16.00
C GLN A 309 4.45 -2.04 -16.05
N GLU A 310 5.53 -1.28 -15.90
CA GLU A 310 6.88 -1.81 -15.62
C GLU A 310 7.62 -0.99 -14.56
#